data_AF-B4R5C5-F1
#
_entry.id   AF-B4R5C5-F1
#
_cell.length_a   1.000
_cell.length_b   1.000
_cell.length_c   1.000
_cell.angle_alpha   90.00
_cell.angle_beta   90.00
_cell.angle_gamma   90.00
#
_symmetry.space_group_name_H-M   'P 1'
#
loop_
_entity.id
_entity.type
_entity.pdbx_description
1 polymer ?
#
loop_
_entity_poly.entity_id
_entity_poly.type
_entity_poly.pdbx_seq_one_letter_code
_entity_poly.pdbx_strand_id
1 'polypeptide(L)'
;MSWLVVLLILYVIWDVNYFIRCVFTVFAGRLFQRKRKVTDTTTIYGLCTSQDVDIFIRHMNNARYLRELDFARFHFYALTGLYERIRDRRGGAVQGASSVRYRRTIPIFHPYKIQTKLIWWDDKAIYLEQQFITLSDGFVRAVAMSKQNITNCNVLEVLKTYPETAQRPEKPEELKLWLDAIELSSQKLRKDK
;
A
#
# COMPACT_ATOMS: atom_id res chain seq x y z
N MET A 1 -36.81 -6.01 -15.32
CA MET A 1 -35.37 -5.88 -15.59
C MET A 1 -34.75 -7.26 -15.36
N SER A 2 -34.05 -7.86 -16.33
CA SER A 2 -33.41 -9.17 -16.09
C SER A 2 -32.28 -9.01 -15.07
N TRP A 3 -32.03 -10.04 -14.26
CA TRP A 3 -30.95 -10.04 -13.27
C TRP A 3 -29.58 -9.69 -13.86
N LEU A 4 -29.35 -10.06 -15.12
CA LEU A 4 -28.13 -9.72 -15.86
C LEU A 4 -27.95 -8.21 -16.02
N VAL A 5 -29.03 -7.47 -16.31
CA VAL A 5 -28.98 -6.00 -16.44
C VAL A 5 -28.67 -5.35 -15.10
N VAL A 6 -29.25 -5.85 -14.00
CA VAL A 6 -28.95 -5.35 -12.65
C VAL A 6 -27.48 -5.57 -12.30
N LEU A 7 -26.93 -6.76 -12.59
CA LEU A 7 -25.52 -7.06 -12.35
C LEU A 7 -24.59 -6.19 -13.20
N LEU A 8 -24.93 -5.94 -14.47
CA LEU A 8 -24.18 -5.03 -15.33
C LEU A 8 -24.20 -3.59 -14.81
N ILE A 9 -25.36 -3.11 -14.37
CA ILE A 9 -25.49 -1.77 -13.76
C ILE A 9 -24.61 -1.69 -12.51
N LEU A 10 -24.68 -2.69 -11.62
CA LEU A 10 -23.84 -2.72 -10.42
C LEU A 10 -22.35 -2.75 -10.78
N TYR A 11 -21.95 -3.50 -11.80
CA TYR A 11 -20.56 -3.56 -12.26
C TYR A 11 -20.07 -2.24 -12.88
N VAL A 12 -20.96 -1.45 -13.48
CA VAL A 12 -20.64 -0.11 -14.00
C VAL A 12 -20.53 0.92 -12.87
N ILE A 13 -21.40 0.83 -11.86
CA ILE A 13 -21.45 1.78 -10.74
C ILE A 13 -20.33 1.51 -9.73
N TRP A 14 -20.04 0.24 -9.46
CA TRP A 14 -19.06 -0.17 -8.46
C TRP A 14 -17.80 -0.73 -9.11
N ASP A 15 -16.65 -0.44 -8.51
CA ASP A 15 -15.40 -1.08 -8.89
C ASP A 15 -15.35 -2.52 -8.33
N VAL A 16 -16.18 -3.41 -8.88
CA VAL A 16 -16.35 -4.79 -8.41
C VAL A 16 -15.00 -5.54 -8.40
N ASN A 17 -14.15 -5.32 -9.40
CA ASN A 17 -12.83 -5.93 -9.48
C ASN A 17 -11.92 -5.50 -8.33
N TYR A 18 -11.98 -4.24 -7.91
CA TYR A 18 -11.23 -3.77 -6.74
C TYR A 18 -11.64 -4.54 -5.47
N PHE A 19 -12.94 -4.65 -5.19
CA PHE A 19 -13.41 -5.34 -3.98
C PHE A 19 -13.10 -6.85 -4.00
N ILE A 20 -13.31 -7.51 -5.14
CA ILE A 20 -12.95 -8.92 -5.32
C ILE A 20 -11.45 -9.11 -5.07
N ARG A 21 -10.61 -8.25 -5.67
CA ARG A 21 -9.17 -8.33 -5.51
C ARG A 21 -8.73 -8.07 -4.07
N CYS A 22 -9.32 -7.10 -3.36
CA CYS A 22 -9.08 -6.87 -1.94
C CYS A 22 -9.34 -8.13 -1.10
N VAL A 23 -10.52 -8.73 -1.25
CA VAL A 23 -10.91 -9.94 -0.53
C VAL A 23 -9.96 -11.09 -0.86
N PHE A 24 -9.71 -11.31 -2.15
CA PHE A 24 -8.80 -12.34 -2.63
C PHE A 24 -7.38 -12.16 -2.07
N THR A 25 -6.81 -10.96 -2.12
CA THR A 25 -5.46 -10.67 -1.63
C THR A 25 -5.32 -10.95 -0.13
N VAL A 26 -6.28 -10.51 0.69
CA VAL A 26 -6.26 -10.75 2.14
C VAL A 26 -6.46 -12.23 2.46
N PHE A 27 -7.45 -12.87 1.82
CA PHE A 27 -7.76 -14.27 2.06
C PHE A 27 -6.65 -15.20 1.60
N ALA A 28 -6.15 -15.03 0.37
CA ALA A 28 -5.03 -15.80 -0.16
C ALA A 28 -3.76 -15.58 0.67
N GLY A 29 -3.49 -14.35 1.12
CA GLY A 29 -2.39 -14.07 2.04
C GLY A 29 -2.50 -14.89 3.33
N ARG A 30 -3.66 -14.88 3.98
CA ARG A 30 -3.90 -15.61 5.24
C ARG A 30 -3.87 -17.13 5.09
N LEU A 31 -4.32 -17.66 3.95
CA LEU A 31 -4.37 -19.11 3.71
C LEU A 31 -3.04 -19.68 3.25
N PHE A 32 -2.36 -19.01 2.31
CA PHE A 32 -1.21 -19.57 1.61
C PHE A 32 0.13 -19.03 2.11
N GLN A 33 0.16 -17.96 2.90
CA GLN A 33 1.40 -17.40 3.44
C GLN A 33 1.42 -17.43 4.96
N ARG A 34 2.62 -17.62 5.52
CA ARG A 34 2.84 -17.57 6.97
C ARG A 34 2.74 -16.13 7.48
N LYS A 35 2.31 -15.97 8.74
CA LYS A 35 2.40 -14.69 9.45
C LYS A 35 3.84 -14.17 9.42
N ARG A 36 3.98 -12.85 9.35
CA ARG A 36 5.25 -12.14 9.26
C ARG A 36 5.40 -11.17 10.42
N LYS A 37 6.65 -10.90 10.80
CA LYS A 37 6.93 -9.80 11.73
C LYS A 37 6.60 -8.49 11.05
N VAL A 38 6.26 -7.46 11.82
CA VAL A 38 5.94 -6.15 11.26
C VAL A 38 7.18 -5.48 10.61
N THR A 39 8.38 -5.91 11.01
CA THR A 39 9.65 -5.47 10.43
C THR A 39 10.07 -6.26 9.19
N ASP A 40 9.40 -7.39 8.87
CA ASP A 40 9.72 -8.20 7.71
C ASP A 40 9.19 -7.54 6.42
N THR A 41 9.87 -7.82 5.31
CA THR A 41 9.35 -7.49 3.98
C THR A 41 8.30 -8.52 3.58
N THR A 42 7.11 -8.05 3.22
CA THR A 42 6.05 -8.89 2.60
C THR A 42 6.11 -8.79 1.09
N THR A 43 5.59 -9.81 0.39
CA THR A 43 5.59 -9.84 -1.08
C THR A 43 4.26 -10.32 -1.61
N ILE A 44 3.67 -9.52 -2.49
CA ILE A 44 2.55 -9.95 -3.35
C ILE A 44 2.99 -10.02 -4.80
N TYR A 45 2.29 -10.86 -5.58
CA TYR A 45 2.53 -11.05 -7.00
C TYR A 45 1.33 -10.55 -7.79
N GLY A 46 1.60 -10.02 -8.98
CA GLY A 46 0.59 -9.52 -9.90
C GLY A 46 1.00 -9.72 -11.35
N LEU A 47 0.03 -9.62 -12.24
CA LEU A 47 0.22 -9.59 -13.69
C LEU A 47 -0.31 -8.24 -14.19
N CYS A 48 0.44 -7.55 -15.04
CA CYS A 48 -0.09 -6.36 -15.71
C CYS A 48 -1.10 -6.81 -16.76
N THR A 49 -2.39 -6.59 -16.52
CA THR A 49 -3.47 -7.07 -17.39
C THR A 49 -3.96 -5.96 -18.32
N SER A 50 -4.91 -6.30 -19.20
CA SER A 50 -5.61 -5.31 -20.04
C SER A 50 -6.42 -4.29 -19.23
N GLN A 51 -6.74 -4.55 -17.96
CA GLN A 51 -7.40 -3.57 -17.09
C GLN A 51 -6.42 -2.55 -16.50
N ASP A 52 -5.11 -2.83 -16.58
CA ASP A 52 -4.06 -2.04 -15.93
C ASP A 52 -3.40 -1.03 -16.88
N VAL A 53 -3.70 -1.09 -18.18
CA VAL A 53 -3.04 -0.24 -19.18
C VAL A 53 -3.79 1.06 -19.44
N ASP A 54 -3.08 2.03 -20.00
CA ASP A 54 -3.65 3.27 -20.51
C ASP A 54 -4.21 3.10 -21.94
N ILE A 55 -4.65 4.21 -22.55
CA ILE A 55 -5.19 4.26 -23.92
C ILE A 55 -4.23 3.73 -24.99
N PHE A 56 -2.92 3.66 -24.70
CA PHE A 56 -1.91 3.16 -25.62
C PHE A 56 -1.71 1.64 -25.50
N ILE A 57 -2.29 0.98 -24.49
CA ILE A 57 -2.28 -0.48 -24.31
C ILE A 57 -0.87 -1.07 -24.34
N ARG A 58 0.12 -0.34 -23.79
CA ARG A 58 1.53 -0.76 -23.80
C ARG A 58 2.05 -1.19 -22.44
N HIS A 59 1.64 -0.46 -21.40
CA HIS A 59 2.22 -0.59 -20.08
C HIS A 59 1.22 -0.20 -19.00
N MET A 60 1.52 -0.62 -17.78
CA MET A 60 0.74 -0.26 -16.61
C MET A 60 0.64 1.27 -16.49
N ASN A 61 -0.59 1.75 -16.42
CA ASN A 61 -0.92 3.15 -16.17
C ASN A 61 -0.38 3.58 -14.79
N ASN A 62 0.15 4.79 -14.69
CA ASN A 62 0.69 5.34 -13.44
C ASN A 62 -0.31 5.29 -12.26
N ALA A 63 -1.60 5.54 -12.51
CA ALA A 63 -2.64 5.46 -11.49
C ALA A 63 -2.83 4.03 -10.94
N ARG A 64 -2.50 3.01 -11.73
CA ARG A 64 -2.57 1.61 -11.31
C ARG A 64 -1.50 1.27 -10.29
N TYR A 65 -0.31 1.88 -10.36
CA TYR A 65 0.71 1.67 -9.32
C TYR A 65 0.17 2.09 -7.94
N LEU A 66 -0.47 3.26 -7.82
CA LEU A 66 -1.06 3.70 -6.56
C LEU A 66 -2.17 2.76 -6.08
N ARG A 67 -3.04 2.31 -6.99
CA ARG A 67 -4.07 1.32 -6.65
C ARG A 67 -3.46 0.00 -6.16
N GLU A 68 -2.38 -0.46 -6.78
CA GLU A 68 -1.68 -1.66 -6.38
C GLU A 68 -1.03 -1.55 -4.99
N LEU A 69 -0.69 -0.32 -4.54
CA LEU A 69 -0.23 -0.09 -3.18
C LEU A 69 -1.29 -0.46 -2.14
N ASP A 70 -2.59 -0.30 -2.43
CA ASP A 70 -3.67 -0.71 -1.52
C ASP A 70 -3.61 -2.21 -1.24
N PHE A 71 -3.58 -3.03 -2.29
CA PHE A 71 -3.55 -4.49 -2.17
C PHE A 71 -2.29 -4.95 -1.44
N ALA A 72 -1.15 -4.36 -1.77
CA ALA A 72 0.12 -4.64 -1.09
C ALA A 72 0.08 -4.27 0.40
N ARG A 73 -0.58 -3.17 0.76
CA ARG A 73 -0.79 -2.77 2.17
C ARG A 73 -1.75 -3.69 2.91
N PHE A 74 -2.88 -4.05 2.29
CA PHE A 74 -3.84 -4.97 2.90
C PHE A 74 -3.24 -6.36 3.12
N HIS A 75 -2.42 -6.83 2.18
CA HIS A 75 -1.63 -8.04 2.36
C HIS A 75 -0.63 -7.91 3.51
N PHE A 76 0.14 -6.81 3.56
CA PHE A 76 1.06 -6.55 4.66
C PHE A 76 0.34 -6.57 6.02
N TYR A 77 -0.82 -5.92 6.13
CA TYR A 77 -1.64 -5.94 7.34
C TYR A 77 -2.12 -7.34 7.68
N ALA A 78 -2.62 -8.09 6.70
CA ALA A 78 -3.13 -9.44 6.91
C ALA A 78 -2.05 -10.41 7.43
N LEU A 79 -0.80 -10.26 6.98
CA LEU A 79 0.30 -11.13 7.41
C LEU A 79 0.92 -10.70 8.75
N THR A 80 0.89 -9.41 9.08
CA THR A 80 1.51 -8.86 10.31
C THR A 80 0.52 -8.72 11.46
N GLY A 81 -0.78 -8.77 11.19
CA GLY A 81 -1.82 -8.50 12.19
C GLY A 81 -1.94 -7.03 12.59
N LEU A 82 -1.28 -6.11 11.88
CA LEU A 82 -1.16 -4.71 12.29
C LEU A 82 -2.50 -3.99 12.30
N TYR A 83 -3.30 -4.20 11.25
CA TYR A 83 -4.59 -3.54 11.14
C TYR A 83 -5.60 -4.07 12.16
N GLU A 84 -5.55 -5.36 12.49
CA GLU A 84 -6.34 -5.96 13.55
C GLU A 84 -6.04 -5.27 14.90
N ARG A 85 -4.77 -5.07 15.26
CA ARG A 85 -4.38 -4.39 16.51
C ARG A 85 -4.80 -2.91 16.56
N ILE A 86 -4.80 -2.24 15.41
CA ILE A 86 -5.32 -0.87 15.26
C ILE A 86 -6.84 -0.87 15.48
N ARG A 87 -7.56 -1.78 14.82
CA ARG A 87 -9.02 -1.90 14.92
C ARG A 87 -9.49 -2.31 16.31
N ASP A 88 -8.76 -3.18 17.00
CA ASP A 88 -9.06 -3.56 18.38
C ASP A 88 -9.01 -2.37 19.35
N ARG A 89 -8.29 -1.30 18.96
CA ARG A 89 -8.25 0.01 19.64
C ARG A 89 -9.21 1.03 19.03
N ARG A 90 -10.18 0.59 18.23
CA ARG A 90 -11.14 1.42 17.48
C ARG A 90 -10.49 2.44 16.54
N GLY A 91 -9.25 2.16 16.14
CA GLY A 91 -8.51 2.95 15.18
C GLY A 91 -8.79 2.57 13.73
N GLY A 92 -8.36 3.44 12.83
CA GLY A 92 -8.36 3.20 11.38
C GLY A 92 -7.02 3.59 10.77
N ALA A 93 -6.83 3.25 9.50
CA ALA A 93 -5.65 3.63 8.72
C ALA A 93 -6.11 4.37 7.46
N VAL A 94 -5.55 5.55 7.22
CA VAL A 94 -5.89 6.42 6.09
C VAL A 94 -4.62 6.84 5.37
N GLN A 95 -4.66 6.82 4.04
CA GLN A 95 -3.57 7.33 3.21
C GLN A 95 -3.40 8.84 3.44
N GLY A 96 -2.30 9.24 4.09
CA GLY A 96 -2.01 10.65 4.37
C GLY A 96 -1.20 11.32 3.27
N ALA A 97 -0.21 10.62 2.72
CA ALA A 97 0.61 11.10 1.62
C ALA A 97 1.31 9.92 0.92
N SER A 98 1.60 10.05 -0.36
CA SER A 98 2.44 9.12 -1.11
C SER A 98 3.42 9.87 -2.01
N SER A 99 4.63 9.34 -2.14
CA SER A 99 5.59 9.74 -3.17
C SER A 99 5.91 8.52 -4.01
N VAL A 100 5.83 8.62 -5.33
CA VAL A 100 6.14 7.51 -6.25
C VAL A 100 7.19 7.96 -7.24
N ARG A 101 8.28 7.19 -7.32
CA ARG A 101 9.34 7.38 -8.31
C ARG A 101 9.29 6.25 -9.31
N TYR A 102 8.97 6.60 -10.55
CA TYR A 102 8.97 5.68 -11.68
C TYR A 102 10.36 5.61 -12.31
N ARG A 103 10.88 4.40 -12.49
CA ARG A 103 12.18 4.15 -13.13
C ARG A 103 12.00 3.62 -14.54
N ARG A 104 11.16 2.59 -14.70
CA ARG A 104 10.80 1.98 -15.99
C ARG A 104 9.37 1.46 -15.93
N THR A 105 8.73 1.34 -17.08
CA THR A 105 7.37 0.82 -17.20
C THR A 105 7.32 -0.71 -16.98
N ILE A 106 6.17 -1.20 -16.50
CA ILE A 106 5.80 -2.62 -16.51
C ILE A 106 4.96 -2.85 -17.76
N PRO A 107 5.44 -3.60 -18.78
CA PRO A 107 4.68 -3.84 -19.98
C PRO A 107 3.43 -4.69 -19.72
N ILE A 108 2.45 -4.63 -20.61
CA ILE A 108 1.27 -5.49 -20.54
C ILE A 108 1.69 -6.98 -20.56
N PHE A 109 0.96 -7.81 -19.84
CA PHE A 109 1.16 -9.25 -19.64
C PHE A 109 2.50 -9.63 -19.02
N HIS A 110 3.19 -8.69 -18.37
CA HIS A 110 4.40 -8.99 -17.61
C HIS A 110 4.07 -9.21 -16.13
N PRO A 111 4.54 -10.32 -15.54
CA PRO A 111 4.39 -10.55 -14.11
C PRO A 111 5.37 -9.70 -13.31
N TYR A 112 4.90 -9.22 -12.18
CA TYR A 112 5.67 -8.43 -11.23
C TYR A 112 5.36 -8.86 -9.80
N LYS A 113 6.19 -8.42 -8.87
CA LYS A 113 5.95 -8.51 -7.44
C LYS A 113 6.04 -7.14 -6.80
N ILE A 114 5.31 -6.94 -5.71
CA ILE A 114 5.41 -5.75 -4.86
C ILE A 114 5.97 -6.19 -3.52
N GLN A 115 7.12 -5.62 -3.16
CA GLN A 115 7.71 -5.80 -1.84
C GLN A 115 7.33 -4.63 -0.95
N THR A 116 6.69 -4.90 0.20
CA THR A 116 6.25 -3.88 1.16
C THR A 116 6.98 -4.04 2.48
N LYS A 117 7.57 -2.96 2.97
CA LYS A 117 8.33 -2.91 4.22
C LYS A 117 7.90 -1.71 5.07
N LEU A 118 7.71 -1.93 6.38
CA LEU A 118 7.62 -0.84 7.35
C LEU A 118 9.01 -0.25 7.57
N ILE A 119 9.21 1.00 7.12
CA ILE A 119 10.52 1.67 7.19
C ILE A 119 10.67 2.55 8.41
N TRP A 120 9.57 3.12 8.91
CA TRP A 120 9.60 4.00 10.09
C TRP A 120 8.18 4.25 10.63
N TRP A 121 8.06 4.88 11.80
CA TRP A 121 6.80 5.29 12.42
C TRP A 121 6.99 6.40 13.46
N ASP A 122 5.94 7.22 13.63
CA ASP A 122 5.81 8.19 14.73
C ASP A 122 4.60 7.85 15.62
N ASP A 123 4.05 8.81 16.35
CA ASP A 123 2.88 8.64 17.21
C ASP A 123 1.55 8.60 16.44
N LYS A 124 1.52 9.13 15.20
CA LYS A 124 0.31 9.31 14.39
C LYS A 124 0.31 8.51 13.10
N ALA A 125 1.48 8.08 12.61
CA ALA A 125 1.59 7.45 11.30
C ALA A 125 2.65 6.35 11.24
N ILE A 126 2.39 5.38 10.37
CA ILE A 126 3.38 4.41 9.90
C ILE A 126 3.82 4.76 8.48
N TYR A 127 5.07 4.45 8.15
CA TYR A 127 5.68 4.76 6.86
C TYR A 127 6.11 3.47 6.18
N LEU A 128 5.57 3.22 5.00
CA LEU A 128 5.84 2.03 4.22
C LEU A 128 6.64 2.39 2.97
N GLU A 129 7.63 1.56 2.63
CA GLU A 129 8.24 1.54 1.32
C GLU A 129 7.70 0.35 0.52
N GLN A 130 7.37 0.60 -0.74
CA GLN A 130 6.77 -0.38 -1.63
C GLN A 130 7.51 -0.37 -2.97
N GLN A 131 8.12 -1.50 -3.33
CA GLN A 131 8.91 -1.63 -4.56
C GLN A 131 8.22 -2.56 -5.55
N PHE A 132 8.00 -2.08 -6.77
CA PHE A 132 7.51 -2.88 -7.90
C PHE A 132 8.69 -3.49 -8.63
N ILE A 133 8.71 -4.81 -8.76
CA ILE A 133 9.83 -5.56 -9.33
C ILE A 133 9.31 -6.50 -10.39
N THR A 134 9.81 -6.39 -11.63
CA THR A 134 9.47 -7.34 -12.71
C THR A 134 10.15 -8.68 -12.48
N LEU A 135 9.43 -9.78 -12.70
CA LEU A 135 9.99 -11.12 -12.46
C LEU A 135 10.99 -11.56 -13.54
N SER A 136 10.86 -11.03 -14.76
CA SER A 136 11.70 -11.39 -15.90
C SER A 136 13.15 -10.96 -15.76
N ASP A 137 13.40 -9.81 -15.14
CA ASP A 137 14.75 -9.23 -15.02
C ASP A 137 15.11 -8.78 -13.60
N GLY A 138 14.20 -8.93 -12.63
CA GLY A 138 14.41 -8.49 -11.25
C GLY A 138 14.53 -6.97 -11.07
N PHE A 139 14.23 -6.17 -12.10
CA PHE A 139 14.42 -4.72 -12.04
C PHE A 139 13.33 -4.03 -11.23
N VAL A 140 13.73 -3.12 -10.31
CA VAL A 140 12.80 -2.26 -9.58
C VAL A 140 12.23 -1.20 -10.53
N ARG A 141 10.97 -1.35 -10.94
CA ARG A 141 10.27 -0.50 -11.91
C ARG A 141 9.77 0.80 -11.30
N ALA A 142 9.29 0.74 -10.07
CA ALA A 142 8.84 1.89 -9.31
C ALA A 142 9.08 1.67 -7.81
N VAL A 143 9.30 2.77 -7.09
CA VAL A 143 9.40 2.79 -5.62
C VAL A 143 8.40 3.80 -5.11
N ALA A 144 7.60 3.41 -4.14
CA ALA A 144 6.64 4.28 -3.47
C ALA A 144 6.94 4.36 -1.98
N MET A 145 7.01 5.57 -1.45
CA MET A 145 6.91 5.84 -0.02
C MET A 145 5.47 6.23 0.32
N SER A 146 4.96 5.68 1.41
CA SER A 146 3.57 5.87 1.80
C SER A 146 3.45 6.19 3.28
N LYS A 147 2.77 7.29 3.59
CA LYS A 147 2.40 7.71 4.96
C LYS A 147 0.97 7.26 5.24
N GLN A 148 0.80 6.37 6.22
CA GLN A 148 -0.51 5.94 6.71
C GLN A 148 -0.79 6.63 8.03
N ASN A 149 -1.74 7.57 8.03
CA ASN A 149 -2.22 8.18 9.25
C ASN A 149 -3.10 7.16 9.99
N ILE A 150 -2.78 6.92 11.25
CA ILE A 150 -3.56 6.06 12.12
C ILE A 150 -4.47 6.94 12.97
N THR A 151 -5.77 6.65 12.95
CA THR A 151 -6.78 7.43 13.68
C THR A 151 -7.13 6.75 15.00
N ASN A 152 -7.58 7.54 15.97
CA ASN A 152 -8.12 7.11 17.27
C ASN A 152 -7.20 6.25 18.18
N CYS A 153 -5.96 5.99 17.80
CA CYS A 153 -4.98 5.31 18.66
C CYS A 153 -3.55 5.80 18.39
N ASN A 154 -2.68 5.68 19.40
CA ASN A 154 -1.28 6.02 19.29
C ASN A 154 -0.49 4.88 18.63
N VAL A 155 0.25 5.19 17.56
CA VAL A 155 1.03 4.20 16.79
C VAL A 155 2.15 3.57 17.62
N LEU A 156 2.78 4.33 18.52
CA LEU A 156 3.83 3.80 19.40
C LEU A 156 3.27 2.74 20.35
N GLU A 157 2.05 2.91 20.85
CA GLU A 157 1.39 1.92 21.71
C GLU A 157 0.99 0.66 20.95
N VAL A 158 0.51 0.82 19.72
CA VAL A 158 0.25 -0.32 18.83
C VAL A 158 1.53 -1.09 18.57
N LEU A 159 2.60 -0.39 18.19
CA LEU A 159 3.84 -1.06 17.80
C LEU A 159 4.56 -1.69 19.00
N LYS A 160 4.53 -1.11 20.20
CA LYS A 160 5.06 -1.74 21.43
C LYS A 160 4.54 -3.16 21.70
N THR A 161 3.40 -3.56 21.13
CA THR A 161 2.89 -4.94 21.22
C THR A 161 3.66 -5.96 20.36
N TYR A 162 4.54 -5.50 19.47
CA TYR A 162 5.43 -6.31 18.64
C TYR A 162 6.83 -6.36 19.28
N PRO A 163 7.29 -7.53 19.76
CA PRO A 163 8.61 -7.67 20.38
C PRO A 163 9.75 -7.16 19.48
N GLU A 164 9.63 -7.33 18.17
CA GLU A 164 10.62 -6.91 17.17
C GLU A 164 10.70 -5.38 16.96
N THR A 165 9.84 -4.59 17.59
CA THR A 165 9.83 -3.11 17.46
C THR A 165 10.29 -2.40 18.73
N ALA A 166 10.89 -3.13 19.67
CA ALA A 166 11.45 -2.56 20.90
C ALA A 166 12.41 -1.39 20.61
N GLN A 167 13.19 -1.50 19.54
CA GLN A 167 13.97 -0.42 18.97
C GLN A 167 13.33 0.05 17.67
N ARG A 168 12.98 1.35 17.62
CA ARG A 168 12.55 1.98 16.36
C ARG A 168 13.75 2.09 15.41
N PRO A 169 13.60 1.74 14.11
CA PRO A 169 14.67 1.91 13.15
C PRO A 169 15.07 3.38 13.05
N GLU A 170 16.33 3.61 12.69
CA GLU A 170 16.79 4.93 12.30
C GLU A 170 15.93 5.45 11.13
N LYS A 171 15.53 6.72 11.19
CA LYS A 171 14.71 7.31 10.15
C LYS A 171 15.55 7.44 8.88
N PRO A 172 15.16 6.81 7.75
CA PRO A 172 15.89 6.95 6.50
C PRO A 172 16.00 8.42 6.07
N GLU A 173 17.13 8.82 5.50
CA GLU A 173 17.37 10.21 5.07
C GLU A 173 16.36 10.66 4.01
N GLU A 174 16.05 9.81 3.04
CA GLU A 174 15.02 10.08 2.01
C GLU A 174 13.65 10.36 2.66
N LEU A 175 13.29 9.60 3.71
CA LEU A 175 12.05 9.82 4.46
C LEU A 175 12.08 11.14 5.23
N LYS A 176 13.22 11.53 5.81
CA LYS A 176 13.38 12.82 6.49
C LYS A 176 13.12 13.97 5.51
N LEU A 177 13.79 13.97 4.37
CA LEU A 177 13.63 15.01 3.34
C LEU A 177 12.20 15.06 2.79
N TRP A 178 11.57 13.90 2.59
CA TRP A 178 10.18 13.84 2.14
C TRP A 178 9.21 14.40 3.19
N LEU A 179 9.43 14.12 4.48
CA LEU A 179 8.64 14.67 5.57
C LEU A 179 8.83 16.20 5.70
N ASP A 180 10.05 16.70 5.54
CA ASP A 180 10.33 18.14 5.56
C ASP A 180 9.59 18.85 4.41
N ALA A 181 9.56 18.24 3.21
CA ALA A 181 8.78 18.75 2.08
C ALA A 181 7.26 18.75 2.35
N ILE A 182 6.74 17.72 3.01
CA ILE A 182 5.32 17.66 3.42
C ILE A 182 4.99 18.73 4.45
N GLU A 183 5.86 18.96 5.44
CA GLU A 183 5.63 20.00 6.46
C GLU A 183 5.66 21.39 5.82
N LEU A 184 6.63 21.67 4.95
CA LEU A 184 6.68 22.92 4.18
C LEU A 184 5.40 23.13 3.35
N SER A 185 4.91 22.08 2.69
CA SER A 185 3.63 22.14 1.97
C SER A 185 2.45 22.38 2.92
N SER A 186 2.46 21.77 4.10
CA SER A 186 1.38 21.89 5.09
C SER A 186 1.32 23.30 5.67
N GLN A 187 2.48 23.91 5.94
CA GLN A 187 2.57 25.30 6.42
C GLN A 187 1.96 26.29 5.43
N LYS A 188 2.19 26.11 4.12
CA LYS A 188 1.56 26.94 3.08
C LYS A 188 0.03 26.84 3.04
N LEU A 189 -0.52 25.71 3.47
CA LEU A 189 -1.97 25.42 3.44
C LEU A 189 -2.68 25.81 4.74
N ARG A 190 -1.94 25.87 5.85
CA ARG A 190 -2.43 26.48 7.09
C ARG A 190 -2.48 27.99 6.86
N LYS A 191 -3.60 28.50 6.33
CA LYS A 191 -3.90 29.93 6.35
C LYS A 191 -3.65 30.45 7.77
N ASP A 192 -3.07 31.64 7.89
CA ASP A 192 -2.92 32.35 9.15
C ASP A 192 -4.23 32.25 9.93
N LYS A 193 -4.21 31.44 10.99
CA LYS A 193 -5.28 31.38 11.98
C LYS A 193 -4.92 32.37 13.08
#